data_AF-A0A519KV61-F1
#
_entry.id   AF-A0A519KV61-F1
#
_cell.length_a   1.000
_cell.length_b   1.000
_cell.length_c   1.000
_cell.angle_alpha   90.00
_cell.angle_beta   90.00
_cell.angle_gamma   90.00
#
_symmetry.space_group_name_H-M   'P 1'
#
loop_
_entity.id
_entity.type
_entity.pdbx_description
1 polymer ?
#
loop_
_entity_poly.entity_id
_entity_poly.type
_entity_poly.pdbx_seq_one_letter_code
_entity_poly.pdbx_strand_id
1 'polypeptide(L)'
;MTATPVNRSKGRSNRGLKGLAGVLFFVCLVLFLMAIEQKQAVEAWAAVRDGAAPAVSRIADWAADGASKGLDGLKTAAAGTPDSRPTATPNAVVLAGEFGPADDLTRETVGSATFAGATIRLERGETLRTRPLRIATGDQAYNTLGETFAARLNARPDAQIELRAVVPNDRQAAVPASPLCKGEAPGVVAVLHRRDQVELMMFRERTIVGGETPVDALCGVWRFRAR
;
A
#
# COMPACT_ATOMS: atom_id res chain seq x y z
N MET A 1 50.29 30.67 -70.79
CA MET A 1 48.93 30.20 -70.47
C MET A 1 48.93 29.72 -69.03
N THR A 2 48.36 30.50 -68.11
CA THR A 2 48.28 30.17 -66.69
C THR A 2 46.89 30.58 -66.22
N ALA A 3 46.02 29.60 -65.98
CA ALA A 3 44.68 29.80 -65.47
C ALA A 3 44.69 29.59 -63.95
N THR A 4 44.36 30.63 -63.20
CA THR A 4 44.10 30.56 -61.75
C THR A 4 42.66 30.08 -61.50
N PRO A 5 42.43 29.09 -60.63
CA PRO A 5 41.08 28.73 -60.22
C PRO A 5 40.56 29.69 -59.14
N VAL A 6 39.35 30.22 -59.37
CA VAL A 6 38.55 30.98 -58.39
C VAL A 6 37.94 29.99 -57.39
N ASN A 7 38.31 30.12 -56.11
CA ASN A 7 37.69 29.36 -55.03
C ASN A 7 36.35 30.02 -54.64
N ARG A 8 35.23 29.35 -54.96
CA ARG A 8 33.87 29.81 -54.66
C ARG A 8 33.34 29.05 -53.45
N SER A 9 33.53 29.59 -52.24
CA SER A 9 32.94 29.01 -51.02
C SER A 9 31.43 29.29 -51.00
N LYS A 10 30.62 28.27 -51.32
CA LYS A 10 29.16 28.28 -51.17
C LYS A 10 28.78 27.42 -49.95
N GLY A 11 27.97 27.99 -49.06
CA GLY A 11 27.12 27.21 -48.14
C GLY A 11 27.52 27.18 -46.67
N ARG A 12 27.41 28.31 -45.97
CA ARG A 12 27.43 28.33 -44.50
C ARG A 12 26.05 27.90 -43.96
N SER A 13 26.06 26.77 -43.25
CA SER A 13 25.19 26.39 -42.12
C SER A 13 23.67 26.34 -42.30
N ASN A 14 23.16 25.13 -42.59
CA ASN A 14 21.74 24.76 -42.36
C ASN A 14 21.58 23.65 -41.28
N ARG A 15 22.66 23.35 -40.54
CA ARG A 15 22.64 22.33 -39.46
C ARG A 15 22.21 22.90 -38.10
N GLY A 16 22.43 24.20 -37.85
CA GLY A 16 22.02 24.82 -36.58
C GLY A 16 20.50 24.95 -36.41
N LEU A 17 19.77 25.21 -37.50
CA LEU A 17 18.32 25.46 -37.47
C LEU A 17 17.49 24.21 -37.14
N LYS A 18 17.97 23.01 -37.54
CA LYS A 18 17.29 21.74 -37.28
C LYS A 18 17.38 21.30 -35.82
N GLY A 19 18.50 21.58 -35.14
CA GLY A 19 18.66 21.30 -33.72
C GLY A 19 17.74 22.16 -32.86
N LEU A 20 17.61 23.44 -33.23
CA LEU A 20 16.80 24.40 -32.47
C LEU A 20 15.30 24.09 -32.56
N ALA A 21 14.83 23.62 -33.73
CA ALA A 21 13.44 23.16 -33.89
C ALA A 21 13.12 21.92 -33.03
N GLY A 22 14.06 20.98 -32.89
CA GLY A 22 13.88 19.79 -32.06
C GLY A 22 13.79 20.12 -30.56
N VAL A 23 14.67 21.01 -30.08
CA VAL A 23 14.63 21.47 -28.68
C VAL A 23 13.33 22.23 -28.41
N LEU A 24 12.90 23.10 -29.33
CA LEU A 24 11.67 23.86 -29.16
C LEU A 24 10.44 22.94 -29.14
N PHE A 25 10.37 21.94 -30.00
CA PHE A 25 9.30 20.95 -30.01
C PHE A 25 9.24 20.17 -28.68
N PHE A 26 10.38 19.72 -28.17
CA PHE A 26 10.44 19.03 -26.89
C PHE A 26 9.97 19.92 -25.73
N VAL A 27 10.41 21.17 -25.69
CA VAL A 27 9.96 22.15 -24.68
C VAL A 27 8.45 22.41 -24.79
N CYS A 28 7.91 22.60 -25.99
CA CYS A 28 6.48 22.77 -26.21
C CYS A 28 5.67 21.55 -25.77
N LEU A 29 6.16 20.34 -26.01
CA LEU A 29 5.50 19.10 -25.60
C LEU A 29 5.50 18.94 -24.07
N VAL A 30 6.61 19.26 -23.40
CA VAL A 30 6.69 19.28 -21.93
C VAL A 30 5.73 20.31 -21.33
N LEU A 31 5.67 21.52 -21.91
CA LEU A 31 4.74 22.56 -21.47
C LEU A 31 3.28 22.17 -21.70
N PHE A 32 2.97 21.48 -22.81
CA PHE A 32 1.64 20.98 -23.11
C PHE A 32 1.21 19.87 -22.15
N LEU A 33 2.12 18.94 -21.80
CA LEU A 33 1.88 17.92 -20.76
C LEU A 33 1.69 18.55 -19.37
N MET A 34 2.45 19.60 -19.04
CA MET A 34 2.27 20.38 -17.81
C MET A 34 0.93 21.14 -17.79
N ALA A 35 0.41 21.56 -18.96
CA ALA A 35 -0.82 22.34 -19.07
C ALA A 35 -2.10 21.47 -19.04
N ILE A 36 -2.03 20.19 -19.43
CA ILE A 36 -3.22 19.35 -19.63
C ILE A 36 -3.84 18.81 -18.33
N GLU A 37 -3.11 18.67 -17.22
CA GLU A 37 -3.73 18.21 -15.96
C GLU A 37 -3.15 18.86 -14.70
N GLN A 38 -3.67 20.03 -14.33
CA GLN A 38 -3.29 20.68 -13.06
C GLN A 38 -4.26 20.47 -11.90
N LYS A 39 -5.47 19.93 -12.10
CA LYS A 39 -6.42 19.77 -10.97
C LYS A 39 -6.40 18.38 -10.37
N GLN A 40 -6.51 17.33 -11.19
CA GLN A 40 -6.60 15.96 -10.68
C GLN A 40 -5.24 15.40 -10.24
N ALA A 41 -4.16 15.72 -10.96
CA ALA A 41 -2.81 15.30 -10.57
C ALA A 41 -2.33 15.97 -9.28
N VAL A 42 -2.68 17.25 -9.04
CA VAL A 42 -2.29 17.96 -7.81
C VAL A 42 -3.11 17.50 -6.61
N GLU A 43 -4.40 17.19 -6.77
CA GLU A 43 -5.21 16.60 -5.70
C GLU A 43 -4.77 15.16 -5.37
N ALA A 44 -4.44 14.36 -6.38
CA ALA A 44 -3.87 13.03 -6.19
C ALA A 44 -2.49 13.10 -5.51
N TRP A 45 -1.64 14.06 -5.91
CA TRP A 45 -0.31 14.23 -5.31
C TRP A 45 -0.37 14.83 -3.91
N ALA A 46 -1.31 15.73 -3.62
CA ALA A 46 -1.58 16.23 -2.28
C ALA A 46 -2.10 15.12 -1.37
N ALA A 47 -3.02 14.27 -1.85
CA ALA A 47 -3.51 13.10 -1.11
C ALA A 47 -2.39 12.08 -0.82
N VAL A 48 -1.45 11.89 -1.76
CA VAL A 48 -0.26 11.05 -1.56
C VAL A 48 0.72 11.70 -0.60
N ARG A 49 0.96 13.01 -0.69
CA ARG A 49 1.87 13.75 0.22
C ARG A 49 1.35 13.77 1.65
N ASP A 50 0.07 14.03 1.84
CA ASP A 50 -0.57 14.08 3.16
C ASP A 50 -0.70 12.67 3.76
N GLY A 51 -0.84 11.63 2.92
CA GLY A 51 -0.74 10.23 3.32
C GLY A 51 0.69 9.74 3.62
N ALA A 52 1.71 10.39 3.04
CA ALA A 52 3.13 10.04 3.17
C ALA A 52 3.87 10.85 4.25
N ALA A 53 3.23 11.80 4.92
CA ALA A 53 3.85 12.59 5.99
C ALA A 53 4.58 11.76 7.08
N PRO A 54 4.07 10.59 7.56
CA PRO A 54 4.80 9.74 8.50
C PRO A 54 5.83 8.78 7.84
N ALA A 55 5.96 8.81 6.52
CA ALA A 55 7.00 8.08 5.78
C ALA A 55 8.23 8.97 5.51
N VAL A 56 8.02 10.28 5.28
CA VAL A 56 9.13 11.24 5.08
C VAL A 56 9.92 11.47 6.38
N SER A 57 9.25 11.46 7.55
CA SER A 57 9.94 11.52 8.84
C SER A 57 10.87 10.33 9.07
N ARG A 58 10.48 9.13 8.65
CA ARG A 58 11.29 7.90 8.78
C ARG A 58 12.48 7.85 7.82
N ILE A 59 12.38 8.49 6.65
CA ILE A 59 13.50 8.60 5.71
C ILE A 59 14.52 9.64 6.21
N ALA A 60 14.05 10.72 6.86
CA ALA A 60 14.92 11.70 7.48
C ALA A 60 15.73 11.11 8.66
N ASP A 61 15.10 10.29 9.51
CA ASP A 61 15.77 9.61 10.62
C ASP A 61 16.81 8.58 10.13
N TRP A 62 16.49 7.81 9.08
CA TRP A 62 17.41 6.82 8.52
C TRP A 62 18.63 7.47 7.82
N ALA A 63 18.42 8.60 7.14
CA ALA A 63 19.49 9.38 6.54
C ALA A 63 20.37 10.09 7.60
N ALA A 64 19.77 10.56 8.70
CA ALA A 64 20.50 11.18 9.80
C ALA A 64 21.41 10.18 10.53
N ASP A 65 20.91 8.97 10.82
CA ASP A 65 21.71 7.90 11.45
C ASP A 65 22.84 7.39 10.55
N GLY A 66 22.57 7.25 9.24
CA GLY A 66 23.58 6.83 8.26
C GLY A 66 24.67 7.88 7.99
N ALA A 67 24.30 9.16 7.92
CA ALA A 67 25.24 10.26 7.67
C ALA A 67 26.22 10.49 8.83
N SER A 68 25.80 10.22 10.07
CA SER A 68 26.63 10.38 11.27
C SER A 68 27.85 9.44 11.33
N LYS A 69 27.85 8.35 10.54
CA LYS A 69 28.90 7.31 10.53
C LYS A 69 29.70 7.26 9.22
N GLY A 70 29.56 8.26 8.36
CA GLY A 70 30.32 8.36 7.10
C GLY A 70 29.98 7.27 6.07
N LEU A 71 30.83 7.12 5.05
CA LEU A 71 30.63 6.21 3.91
C LEU A 71 30.49 4.73 4.31
N ASP A 72 31.17 4.30 5.38
CA ASP A 72 31.06 2.95 5.93
C ASP A 72 29.74 2.73 6.67
N GLY A 73 29.20 3.78 7.31
CA GLY A 73 27.85 3.79 7.88
C GLY A 73 26.77 3.57 6.81
N LEU A 74 26.88 4.28 5.68
CA LEU A 74 26.00 4.11 4.51
C LEU A 74 26.09 2.70 3.92
N LYS A 75 27.31 2.14 3.84
CA LYS A 75 27.52 0.77 3.32
C LYS A 75 26.96 -0.28 4.26
N THR A 76 27.04 -0.06 5.57
CA THR A 76 26.49 -0.95 6.60
C THR A 76 24.96 -0.85 6.68
N ALA A 77 24.38 0.33 6.49
CA ALA A 77 22.92 0.51 6.39
C ALA A 77 22.36 -0.14 5.10
N ALA A 78 23.11 -0.09 4.00
CA ALA A 78 22.77 -0.78 2.76
C ALA A 78 23.00 -2.30 2.80
N ALA A 79 23.92 -2.77 3.65
CA ALA A 79 24.24 -4.19 3.85
C ALA A 79 23.49 -4.84 5.03
N GLY A 80 22.75 -4.05 5.81
CA GLY A 80 21.84 -4.57 6.84
C GLY A 80 20.85 -5.51 6.19
N THR A 81 20.78 -6.74 6.71
CA THR A 81 19.87 -7.80 6.28
C THR A 81 18.54 -7.18 5.90
N PRO A 82 18.06 -7.35 4.65
CA PRO A 82 16.80 -6.77 4.28
C PRO A 82 15.77 -7.44 5.17
N ASP A 83 15.28 -6.68 6.15
CA ASP A 83 13.96 -6.86 6.72
C ASP A 83 13.05 -6.72 5.50
N SER A 84 12.89 -7.84 4.79
CA SER A 84 12.29 -7.97 3.48
C SER A 84 10.80 -7.88 3.69
N ARG A 85 10.36 -6.75 4.28
CA ARG A 85 8.96 -6.43 4.44
C ARG A 85 8.40 -6.44 3.03
N PRO A 86 7.46 -7.33 2.72
CA PRO A 86 6.91 -7.39 1.38
C PRO A 86 6.29 -6.03 1.07
N THR A 87 6.91 -5.30 0.14
CA THR A 87 6.35 -4.07 -0.38
C THR A 87 5.15 -4.46 -1.24
N ALA A 88 3.99 -3.85 -1.01
CA ALA A 88 2.81 -4.08 -1.83
C ALA A 88 3.16 -3.82 -3.30
N THR A 89 2.89 -4.79 -4.17
CA THR A 89 3.18 -4.66 -5.61
C THR A 89 2.25 -3.63 -6.23
N PRO A 90 2.68 -2.88 -7.28
CA PRO A 90 1.86 -1.86 -7.94
C PRO A 90 0.55 -2.38 -8.54
N ASN A 91 0.44 -3.70 -8.73
CA ASN A 91 -0.76 -4.39 -9.21
C ASN A 91 -1.60 -4.94 -8.06
N ALA A 92 -1.61 -4.27 -6.90
CA ALA A 92 -2.43 -4.65 -5.76
C ALA A 92 -3.89 -4.78 -6.22
N VAL A 93 -4.36 -6.02 -6.34
CA VAL A 93 -5.74 -6.32 -6.69
C VAL A 93 -6.60 -5.70 -5.61
N VAL A 94 -7.34 -4.65 -5.96
CA VAL A 94 -8.30 -4.03 -5.06
C VAL A 94 -9.36 -5.09 -4.77
N LEU A 95 -9.37 -5.61 -3.54
CA LEU A 95 -10.37 -6.59 -3.13
C LEU A 95 -11.76 -5.95 -3.24
N ALA A 96 -12.54 -6.48 -4.19
CA ALA A 96 -13.85 -5.97 -4.53
C ALA A 96 -14.80 -7.13 -4.88
N GLY A 97 -16.05 -7.01 -4.49
CA GLY A 97 -17.10 -7.99 -4.80
C GLY A 97 -17.91 -8.42 -3.59
N GLU A 98 -18.91 -9.27 -3.86
CA GLU A 98 -19.75 -9.89 -2.85
C GLU A 98 -19.30 -11.33 -2.58
N PHE A 99 -19.21 -11.67 -1.30
CA PHE A 99 -18.78 -12.98 -0.84
C PHE A 99 -19.81 -13.52 0.16
N GLY A 100 -20.26 -14.75 -0.05
CA GLY A 100 -21.09 -15.47 0.90
C GLY A 100 -20.27 -16.13 2.01
N PRO A 101 -20.89 -16.55 3.12
CA PRO A 101 -20.21 -17.28 4.19
C PRO A 101 -19.73 -18.65 3.71
N ALA A 102 -18.50 -19.04 4.06
CA ALA A 102 -17.91 -20.33 3.71
C ALA A 102 -18.11 -21.42 4.78
N ASP A 103 -18.58 -21.03 5.97
CA ASP A 103 -18.91 -21.93 7.09
C ASP A 103 -20.09 -21.40 7.90
N ASP A 104 -20.67 -22.25 8.75
CA ASP A 104 -21.86 -21.93 9.56
C ASP A 104 -21.56 -20.84 10.58
N LEU A 105 -20.38 -20.86 11.20
CA LEU A 105 -19.96 -19.80 12.14
C LEU A 105 -19.97 -18.42 11.47
N THR A 106 -19.44 -18.31 10.25
CA THR A 106 -19.44 -17.06 9.49
C THR A 106 -20.86 -16.64 9.12
N ARG A 107 -21.70 -17.58 8.67
CA ARG A 107 -23.11 -17.32 8.37
C ARG A 107 -23.87 -16.80 9.59
N GLU A 108 -23.58 -17.37 10.76
CA GLU A 108 -24.22 -17.06 12.03
C GLU A 108 -23.68 -15.80 12.71
N THR A 109 -22.44 -15.39 12.44
CA THR A 109 -21.84 -14.24 13.13
C THR A 109 -21.93 -12.96 12.31
N VAL A 110 -21.60 -13.03 11.01
CA VAL A 110 -21.43 -11.84 10.16
C VAL A 110 -22.24 -11.90 8.88
N GLY A 111 -22.71 -13.09 8.48
CA GLY A 111 -23.42 -13.31 7.22
C GLY A 111 -22.48 -13.18 6.02
N SER A 112 -22.96 -12.56 4.96
CA SER A 112 -22.18 -12.24 3.75
C SER A 112 -21.31 -11.00 3.96
N ALA A 113 -20.33 -10.79 3.07
CA ALA A 113 -19.48 -9.60 3.06
C ALA A 113 -19.41 -8.97 1.67
N THR A 114 -19.48 -7.64 1.60
CA THR A 114 -19.11 -6.86 0.41
C THR A 114 -17.77 -6.19 0.69
N PHE A 115 -16.81 -6.39 -0.20
CA PHE A 115 -15.55 -5.66 -0.21
C PHE A 115 -15.60 -4.59 -1.29
N ALA A 116 -15.18 -3.38 -0.95
CA ALA A 116 -15.09 -2.24 -1.88
C ALA A 116 -13.84 -1.42 -1.53
N GLY A 117 -12.67 -1.97 -1.85
CA GLY A 117 -11.37 -1.36 -1.54
C GLY A 117 -11.16 -1.19 -0.04
N ALA A 118 -11.29 0.06 0.44
CA ALA A 118 -11.12 0.43 1.84
C ALA A 118 -12.32 0.08 2.74
N THR A 119 -13.47 -0.25 2.16
CA THR A 119 -14.69 -0.54 2.91
C THR A 119 -15.00 -2.03 2.91
N ILE A 120 -15.32 -2.56 4.09
CA ILE A 120 -15.82 -3.92 4.29
C ILE A 120 -17.20 -3.80 4.92
N ARG A 121 -18.24 -4.26 4.23
CA ARG A 121 -19.61 -4.26 4.75
C ARG A 121 -20.05 -5.68 5.01
N LEU A 122 -20.39 -5.98 6.26
CA LEU A 122 -20.91 -7.27 6.70
C LEU A 122 -22.44 -7.22 6.69
N GLU A 123 -23.07 -8.30 6.27
CA GLU A 123 -24.53 -8.41 6.13
C GLU A 123 -25.26 -8.11 7.45
N ARG A 124 -24.68 -8.52 8.57
CA ARG A 124 -25.24 -8.28 9.91
C ARG A 124 -24.95 -6.88 10.49
N GLY A 125 -24.69 -5.91 9.62
CA GLY A 125 -24.81 -4.48 9.93
C GLY A 125 -23.49 -3.73 10.18
N GLU A 126 -22.37 -4.43 10.36
CA GLU A 126 -21.07 -3.80 10.55
C GLU A 126 -20.51 -3.26 9.23
N THR A 127 -20.12 -2.00 9.21
CA THR A 127 -19.38 -1.41 8.09
C THR A 127 -18.05 -0.87 8.59
N LEU A 128 -16.98 -1.53 8.18
CA LEU A 128 -15.62 -1.19 8.55
C LEU A 128 -15.00 -0.33 7.45
N ARG A 129 -14.63 0.89 7.79
CA ARG A 129 -13.70 1.68 6.99
C ARG A 129 -12.28 1.33 7.42
N THR A 130 -11.42 1.07 6.46
CA THR A 130 -10.05 0.62 6.71
C THR A 130 -9.03 1.45 5.94
N ARG A 131 -7.79 1.42 6.39
CA ARG A 131 -6.64 1.92 5.63
C ARG A 131 -5.50 0.89 5.67
N PRO A 132 -4.67 0.80 4.62
CA PRO A 132 -3.51 -0.10 4.63
C PRO A 132 -2.61 0.16 5.85
N LEU A 133 -2.15 -0.92 6.49
CA LEU A 133 -1.17 -0.86 7.58
C LEU A 133 0.16 -1.45 7.14
N ARG A 134 0.18 -2.74 6.76
CA ARG A 134 1.34 -3.46 6.22
C ARG A 134 0.93 -4.82 5.64
N ILE A 135 1.84 -5.47 4.92
CA ILE A 135 1.72 -6.90 4.60
C ILE A 135 2.46 -7.71 5.67
N ALA A 136 1.84 -8.79 6.14
CA ALA A 136 2.46 -9.85 6.95
C ALA A 136 2.62 -11.10 6.08
N THR A 137 3.60 -11.94 6.43
CA THR A 137 3.73 -13.29 5.86
C THR A 137 2.93 -14.28 6.69
N GLY A 138 2.56 -15.41 6.09
CA GLY A 138 1.81 -16.46 6.76
C GLY A 138 2.54 -17.05 7.97
N ASP A 139 3.85 -17.21 7.90
CA ASP A 139 4.70 -17.71 8.98
C ASP A 139 4.91 -16.72 10.13
N GLN A 140 4.49 -15.47 9.97
CA GLN A 140 4.60 -14.48 11.03
C GLN A 140 3.65 -14.81 12.20
N ALA A 141 4.18 -14.80 13.42
CA ALA A 141 3.37 -14.90 14.63
C ALA A 141 2.45 -13.69 14.81
N TYR A 142 1.20 -13.93 15.21
CA TYR A 142 0.20 -12.88 15.49
C TYR A 142 -0.17 -12.75 16.97
N ASN A 143 0.41 -13.57 17.86
CA ASN A 143 0.21 -13.46 19.30
C ASN A 143 1.40 -13.98 20.13
N THR A 144 1.34 -13.75 21.45
CA THR A 144 2.34 -14.16 22.46
C THR A 144 2.51 -15.67 22.60
N LEU A 145 1.61 -16.48 22.06
CA LEU A 145 1.76 -17.95 22.01
C LEU A 145 2.55 -18.42 20.78
N GLY A 146 2.97 -17.49 19.91
CA GLY A 146 3.66 -17.83 18.68
C GLY A 146 2.75 -18.43 17.61
N GLU A 147 1.43 -18.32 17.72
CA GLU A 147 0.52 -18.78 16.67
C GLU A 147 0.72 -17.94 15.40
N THR A 148 0.81 -18.62 14.26
CA THR A 148 1.09 -17.97 12.96
C THR A 148 -0.18 -17.76 12.15
N PHE A 149 -0.18 -16.76 11.28
CA PHE A 149 -1.31 -16.53 10.36
C PHE A 149 -1.59 -17.75 9.49
N ALA A 150 -0.56 -18.45 9.02
CA ALA A 150 -0.65 -19.64 8.19
C ALA A 150 -1.39 -20.77 8.91
N ALA A 151 -1.01 -21.04 10.17
CA ALA A 151 -1.69 -22.05 10.97
C ALA A 151 -3.17 -21.67 11.21
N ARG A 152 -3.46 -20.41 11.54
CA ARG A 152 -4.81 -19.98 11.89
C ARG A 152 -5.76 -19.87 10.69
N LEU A 153 -5.25 -19.38 9.55
CA LEU A 153 -5.99 -19.16 8.30
C LEU A 153 -5.85 -20.32 7.31
N ASN A 154 -5.29 -21.45 7.73
CA ASN A 154 -5.01 -22.60 6.86
C ASN A 154 -4.34 -22.17 5.54
N ALA A 155 -3.34 -21.31 5.64
CA ALA A 155 -2.64 -20.71 4.51
C ALA A 155 -1.23 -21.29 4.37
N ARG A 156 -0.59 -20.99 3.24
CA ARG A 156 0.84 -21.29 3.10
C ARG A 156 1.68 -20.37 4.00
N PRO A 157 2.86 -20.82 4.47
CA PRO A 157 3.79 -19.98 5.23
C PRO A 157 4.18 -18.67 4.51
N ASP A 158 4.28 -18.71 3.18
CA ASP A 158 4.61 -17.56 2.33
C ASP A 158 3.38 -16.75 1.86
N ALA A 159 2.18 -17.05 2.37
CA ALA A 159 0.98 -16.31 2.02
C ALA A 159 1.10 -14.85 2.46
N GLN A 160 0.66 -13.92 1.61
CA GLN A 160 0.58 -12.51 1.95
C GLN A 160 -0.74 -12.23 2.67
N ILE A 161 -0.63 -11.71 3.89
CA ILE A 161 -1.75 -11.30 4.73
C ILE A 161 -1.76 -9.78 4.76
N GLU A 162 -2.83 -9.17 4.27
CA GLU A 162 -2.96 -7.73 4.28
C GLU A 162 -3.50 -7.28 5.65
N LEU A 163 -2.68 -6.57 6.42
CA LEU A 163 -3.13 -5.91 7.64
C LEU A 163 -3.64 -4.52 7.29
N ARG A 164 -4.88 -4.23 7.70
CA ARG A 164 -5.52 -2.92 7.53
C ARG A 164 -5.94 -2.39 8.90
N ALA A 165 -5.64 -1.13 9.17
CA ALA A 165 -6.17 -0.46 10.36
C ALA A 165 -7.63 -0.10 10.13
N VAL A 166 -8.50 -0.40 11.10
CA VAL A 166 -9.87 0.10 11.15
C VAL A 166 -9.81 1.56 11.55
N VAL A 167 -10.53 2.41 10.82
CA VAL A 167 -10.56 3.86 11.03
C VAL A 167 -12.00 4.31 11.23
N PRO A 168 -12.22 5.39 11.98
CA PRO A 168 -13.55 5.92 12.18
C PRO A 168 -14.14 6.41 10.84
N ASN A 169 -15.46 6.33 10.72
CA ASN A 169 -16.17 6.84 9.53
C ASN A 169 -16.02 8.37 9.43
N ASP A 170 -16.09 9.06 10.56
CA ASP A 170 -15.78 10.49 10.71
C ASP A 170 -14.36 10.67 11.30
N ARG A 171 -13.56 11.57 10.71
CA ARG A 171 -12.15 11.79 11.10
C ARG A 171 -11.98 12.29 12.54
N GLN A 172 -13.01 12.90 13.12
CA GLN A 172 -12.96 13.44 14.48
C GLN A 172 -13.52 12.46 15.53
N ALA A 173 -14.06 11.32 15.11
CA ALA A 173 -14.68 10.34 16.01
C ALA A 173 -13.72 9.19 16.38
N ALA A 174 -14.04 8.47 17.45
CA ALA A 174 -13.46 7.17 17.74
C ALA A 174 -14.12 6.07 16.90
N VAL A 175 -13.45 4.93 16.72
CA VAL A 175 -14.08 3.74 16.15
C VAL A 175 -15.13 3.23 17.15
N PRO A 176 -16.40 3.00 16.73
CA PRO A 176 -17.43 2.53 17.64
C PRO A 176 -17.13 1.12 18.15
N ALA A 177 -17.63 0.81 19.34
CA ALA A 177 -17.66 -0.54 19.87
C ALA A 177 -18.39 -1.50 18.91
N SER A 178 -17.90 -2.73 18.80
CA SER A 178 -18.52 -3.76 17.97
C SER A 178 -18.83 -5.02 18.79
N PRO A 179 -20.03 -5.63 18.62
CA PRO A 179 -20.30 -6.95 19.18
C PRO A 179 -19.32 -8.02 18.69
N LEU A 180 -18.70 -7.84 17.51
CA LEU A 180 -17.68 -8.76 16.99
C LEU A 180 -16.43 -8.80 17.87
N CYS A 181 -16.15 -7.71 18.59
CA CYS A 181 -15.07 -7.58 19.56
C CYS A 181 -15.60 -7.55 21.01
N LYS A 182 -16.72 -8.24 21.29
CA LYS A 182 -17.33 -8.33 22.63
C LYS A 182 -17.66 -6.97 23.26
N GLY A 183 -18.04 -5.99 22.43
CA GLY A 183 -18.37 -4.63 22.86
C GLY A 183 -17.16 -3.69 22.95
N GLU A 184 -15.97 -4.12 22.54
CA GLU A 184 -14.83 -3.23 22.35
C GLU A 184 -14.70 -2.76 20.89
N ALA A 185 -13.94 -1.70 20.67
CA ALA A 185 -13.70 -1.17 19.34
C ALA A 185 -12.73 -2.09 18.56
N PRO A 186 -12.99 -2.40 17.29
CA PRO A 186 -12.03 -3.07 16.42
C PRO A 186 -10.92 -2.10 15.98
N GLY A 187 -9.69 -2.62 15.82
CA GLY A 187 -8.50 -1.84 15.49
C GLY A 187 -7.79 -2.25 14.21
N VAL A 188 -7.68 -3.55 13.98
CA VAL A 188 -6.96 -4.10 12.83
C VAL A 188 -7.76 -5.26 12.25
N VAL A 189 -7.81 -5.34 10.93
CA VAL A 189 -8.26 -6.53 10.21
C VAL A 189 -7.10 -7.12 9.42
N ALA A 190 -6.86 -8.41 9.58
CA ALA A 190 -5.99 -9.20 8.72
C ALA A 190 -6.84 -9.85 7.64
N VAL A 191 -6.52 -9.59 6.38
CA VAL A 191 -7.26 -10.08 5.22
C VAL A 191 -6.37 -11.00 4.40
N LEU A 192 -6.81 -12.22 4.19
CA LEU A 192 -6.21 -13.16 3.26
C LEU A 192 -7.18 -13.40 2.10
N HIS A 193 -6.77 -13.02 0.90
CA HIS A 193 -7.53 -13.26 -0.32
C HIS A 193 -6.85 -14.37 -1.16
N ARG A 194 -7.63 -15.39 -1.55
CA ARG A 194 -7.17 -16.53 -2.36
C ARG A 194 -8.23 -16.90 -3.39
N ARG A 195 -7.99 -16.62 -4.67
CA ARG A 195 -8.90 -16.99 -5.79
C ARG A 195 -10.36 -16.59 -5.52
N ASP A 196 -11.16 -17.52 -5.03
CA ASP A 196 -12.57 -17.41 -4.72
C ASP A 196 -12.86 -17.27 -3.21
N GLN A 197 -11.86 -17.13 -2.34
CA GLN A 197 -12.04 -17.08 -0.89
C GLN A 197 -11.40 -15.85 -0.26
N VAL A 198 -12.05 -15.32 0.77
CA VAL A 198 -11.51 -14.28 1.65
C VAL A 198 -11.63 -14.74 3.08
N GLU A 199 -10.53 -14.70 3.83
CA GLU A 199 -10.55 -14.88 5.28
C GLU A 199 -10.21 -13.57 5.98
N LEU A 200 -10.93 -13.26 7.05
CA LEU A 200 -10.78 -12.05 7.84
C LEU A 200 -10.51 -12.44 9.28
N MET A 201 -9.41 -11.95 9.86
CA MET A 201 -9.20 -11.93 11.31
C MET A 201 -9.35 -10.51 11.81
N MET A 202 -10.04 -10.30 12.92
CA MET A 202 -10.22 -8.97 13.51
C MET A 202 -9.58 -8.90 14.88
N PHE A 203 -8.88 -7.81 15.15
CA PHE A 203 -8.22 -7.52 16.41
C PHE A 203 -8.78 -6.23 17.00
N ARG A 204 -8.78 -6.14 18.33
CA ARG A 204 -9.24 -4.96 19.08
C ARG A 204 -8.38 -3.73 18.79
N GLU A 205 -8.93 -2.56 19.08
CA GLU A 205 -8.24 -1.27 18.99
C GLU A 205 -6.93 -1.29 19.80
N ARG A 206 -5.96 -0.47 19.38
CA ARG A 206 -4.63 -0.32 20.03
C ARG A 206 -3.77 -1.59 20.04
N THR A 207 -4.16 -2.62 19.29
CA THR A 207 -3.35 -3.82 19.08
C THR A 207 -2.29 -3.59 18.00
N ILE A 208 -1.02 -3.78 18.34
CA ILE A 208 0.07 -3.90 17.37
C ILE A 208 0.20 -5.38 17.01
N VAL A 209 -0.42 -5.79 15.90
CA VAL A 209 -0.49 -7.21 15.50
C VAL A 209 0.91 -7.78 15.20
N GLY A 210 1.31 -8.78 15.97
CA GLY A 210 2.60 -9.48 15.89
C GLY A 210 2.81 -10.45 17.06
N GLY A 211 4.03 -10.95 17.23
CA GLY A 211 4.37 -11.95 18.27
C GLY A 211 4.15 -11.48 19.71
N GLU A 212 3.99 -10.19 19.96
CA GLU A 212 3.72 -9.62 21.29
C GLU A 212 2.23 -9.33 21.54
N THR A 213 1.35 -9.67 20.60
CA THR A 213 -0.08 -9.40 20.72
C THR A 213 -0.73 -10.31 21.77
N PRO A 214 -1.47 -9.77 22.75
CA PRO A 214 -2.24 -10.57 23.70
C PRO A 214 -3.23 -11.50 22.98
N VAL A 215 -3.39 -12.72 23.48
CA VAL A 215 -4.25 -13.74 22.86
C VAL A 215 -5.72 -13.28 22.79
N ASP A 216 -6.17 -12.53 23.79
CA ASP A 216 -7.53 -11.99 23.90
C ASP A 216 -7.81 -10.77 23.02
N ALA A 217 -6.77 -10.23 22.36
CA ALA A 217 -6.90 -9.16 21.38
C ALA A 217 -7.61 -9.62 20.10
N LEU A 218 -7.59 -10.92 19.79
CA LEU A 218 -8.31 -11.49 18.65
C LEU A 218 -9.83 -11.53 18.94
N CYS A 219 -10.58 -10.78 18.14
CA CYS A 219 -12.03 -10.71 18.22
C CYS A 219 -12.71 -11.94 17.57
N GLY A 220 -12.22 -12.33 16.39
CA GLY A 220 -12.80 -13.42 15.62
C GLY A 220 -12.10 -13.67 14.29
N VAL A 221 -12.48 -14.78 13.66
CA VAL A 221 -12.02 -15.20 12.33
C VAL A 221 -13.22 -15.65 11.52
N TRP A 222 -13.34 -15.16 10.30
CA TRP A 222 -14.47 -15.43 9.41
C TRP A 222 -14.00 -15.73 8.00
N ARG A 223 -14.73 -16.64 7.33
CA ARG A 223 -14.36 -17.15 6.02
C ARG A 223 -15.49 -16.93 5.03
N PHE A 224 -15.15 -16.37 3.89
CA PHE A 224 -16.08 -16.05 2.83
C PHE A 224 -15.65 -16.69 1.52
N ARG A 225 -16.62 -16.97 0.65
CA ARG A 225 -16.41 -17.46 -0.71
C ARG A 225 -17.14 -16.57 -1.71
N ALA A 226 -16.53 -16.31 -2.86
CA ALA A 226 -17.13 -15.59 -3.96
C ALA A 226 -18.46 -16.25 -4.35
N ARG A 227 -19.44 -15.42 -4.67
CA ARG A 227 -20.75 -15.85 -5.15
C ARG A 227 -20.74 -16.12 -6.65
#